data_AF-A0A7S4V6C0-F1
#
_entry.id   AF-A0A7S4V6C0-F1
#
_cell.length_a   1.000
_cell.length_b   1.000
_cell.length_c   1.000
_cell.angle_alpha   90.00
_cell.angle_beta   90.00
_cell.angle_gamma   90.00
#
_symmetry.space_group_name_H-M   'P 1'
#
loop_
_entity.id
_entity.type
_entity.pdbx_description
1 polymer ?
#
loop_
_entity_poly.entity_id
_entity_poly.type
_entity_poly.pdbx_seq_one_letter_code
_entity_poly.pdbx_strand_id
1 'polypeptide(L)'
;AFTALGSSSGNHCSVLVVMASSAACDALSVKRMPGQLVIDGLPHPLRIAEQEVHAGGAGMDIPLEPGGRPLKLTGHRVWEAALLLLEHLRGLPAAADCAVDLGSGTGVAGLGCRALGAKTVVLTDLASQLDLLEANAEADCCSDGGVLRVQALDWRDPAASQALAGSLRGEVLWLIAAEVLYPREQQSEFVEGLFDTLLALLVGWTGASAKVFLAYQERSRSITLAWRARAERDGFEVLEVRSSGEAAVFQLALPEAARAAAARRSAAEAAWEAAFDESWTSLQPRLPAQEEPHLRHLAREAAREFADAALGLAAWRARRILHQFEQLCRLFAAIPKLGEPRLVSAANLQVQQLASKLRRLELQSCEEANREFDSMVHRMRQLQALLHDLPEGPLVHDIKASIYLNRMQVATLQLQAAPRESPEPEATAQSDGVLRAAQPVPAAPATLIDALSATYGAVHAEAVRSGCPRLLRAAEDLLCLMDDADEQAARSWLLCGREFGSGAGVSAQGYGELTAVLRLFLEGSREDASG
;
A
#
# COMPACT_ATOMS: atom_id res chain seq x y z
N ALA A 1 8.59 -51.49 16.80
CA ALA A 1 9.65 -52.47 16.47
C ALA A 1 9.34 -53.08 15.11
N PHE A 2 10.34 -53.34 14.27
CA PHE A 2 10.15 -53.93 12.94
C PHE A 2 10.66 -55.37 12.90
N THR A 3 9.84 -56.28 12.36
CA THR A 3 10.22 -57.67 12.08
C THR A 3 10.01 -57.94 10.59
N ALA A 4 11.10 -57.99 9.83
CA ALA A 4 11.04 -58.30 8.41
C ALA A 4 10.98 -59.82 8.19
N LEU A 5 9.79 -60.34 7.88
CA LEU A 5 9.62 -61.72 7.39
C LEU A 5 9.72 -61.72 5.86
N GLY A 6 10.92 -61.96 5.34
CA GLY A 6 11.15 -62.08 3.90
C GLY A 6 10.77 -63.47 3.37
N SER A 7 9.98 -63.52 2.31
CA SER A 7 9.81 -64.71 1.46
C SER A 7 10.51 -64.48 0.11
N SER A 8 11.25 -65.47 -0.37
CA SER A 8 12.19 -65.32 -1.48
C SER A 8 11.65 -65.88 -2.81
N SER A 9 10.88 -65.08 -3.56
CA SER A 9 10.58 -65.37 -4.98
C SER A 9 10.01 -64.17 -5.74
N GLY A 10 10.63 -63.82 -6.88
CA GLY A 10 10.00 -63.02 -7.95
C GLY A 10 9.98 -61.50 -7.76
N ASN A 11 10.66 -60.81 -8.68
CA ASN A 11 10.71 -59.36 -8.96
C ASN A 11 9.56 -58.45 -8.46
N HIS A 12 9.93 -57.21 -8.12
CA HIS A 12 9.09 -56.11 -7.61
C HIS A 12 8.69 -56.20 -6.13
N CYS A 13 9.68 -56.05 -5.25
CA CYS A 13 9.44 -55.73 -3.84
C CYS A 13 9.00 -54.25 -3.70
N SER A 14 7.73 -53.98 -3.95
CA SER A 14 7.11 -52.68 -3.68
C SER A 14 6.96 -52.49 -2.17
N VAL A 15 7.93 -51.81 -1.54
CA VAL A 15 7.91 -51.52 -0.10
C VAL A 15 6.85 -50.47 0.21
N LEU A 16 5.60 -50.90 0.38
CA LEU A 16 4.51 -50.07 0.87
C LEU A 16 4.76 -49.75 2.35
N VAL A 17 5.43 -48.62 2.62
CA VAL A 17 5.63 -48.11 3.98
C VAL A 17 4.30 -47.57 4.51
N VAL A 18 3.44 -48.47 4.97
CA VAL A 18 2.31 -48.11 5.83
C VAL A 18 2.90 -47.69 7.17
N MET A 19 3.20 -46.39 7.32
CA MET A 19 3.44 -45.82 8.63
C MET A 19 2.13 -45.87 9.41
N ALA A 20 1.98 -46.92 10.22
CA ALA A 20 0.90 -47.01 11.19
C ALA A 20 1.01 -45.78 12.11
N SER A 21 0.00 -44.92 12.08
CA SER A 21 -0.07 -43.71 12.91
C SER A 21 -0.26 -44.11 14.38
N SER A 22 0.81 -44.60 15.03
CA SER A 22 0.79 -45.14 16.39
C SER A 22 0.80 -44.05 17.46
N ALA A 23 0.15 -42.93 17.17
CA ALA A 23 -0.33 -41.96 18.12
C ALA A 23 -1.76 -41.59 17.69
N ALA A 24 -2.73 -41.88 18.55
CA ALA A 24 -3.85 -40.96 18.69
C ALA A 24 -3.25 -39.72 19.36
N CYS A 25 -2.77 -38.76 18.57
CA CYS A 25 -2.45 -37.44 19.08
C CYS A 25 -3.77 -36.79 19.48
N ASP A 26 -4.15 -36.91 20.76
CA ASP A 26 -5.39 -36.36 21.32
C ASP A 26 -5.62 -34.94 20.77
N ALA A 27 -6.77 -34.69 20.16
CA ALA A 27 -7.06 -33.40 19.54
C ALA A 27 -6.89 -32.26 20.56
N LEU A 28 -6.43 -31.08 20.12
CA LEU A 28 -6.21 -29.95 21.03
C LEU A 28 -7.48 -29.66 21.85
N SER A 29 -7.35 -29.81 23.16
CA SER A 29 -8.46 -29.74 24.12
C SER A 29 -8.51 -28.35 24.72
N VAL A 30 -9.45 -27.52 24.24
CA VAL A 30 -9.60 -26.13 24.67
C VAL A 30 -10.62 -26.02 25.80
N LYS A 31 -10.17 -25.55 26.97
CA LYS A 31 -10.98 -25.35 28.17
C LYS A 31 -11.02 -23.87 28.52
N ARG A 32 -12.16 -23.21 28.28
CA ARG A 32 -12.39 -21.83 28.73
C ARG A 32 -12.76 -21.82 30.21
N MET A 33 -12.02 -21.05 30.99
CA MET A 33 -12.23 -20.73 32.40
C MET A 33 -12.45 -19.20 32.51
N PRO A 34 -12.97 -18.68 33.64
CA PRO A 34 -13.16 -17.23 33.79
C PRO A 34 -11.85 -16.45 33.63
N GLY A 35 -11.73 -15.68 32.54
CA GLY A 35 -10.56 -14.87 32.20
C GLY A 35 -9.35 -15.63 31.63
N GLN A 36 -9.43 -16.95 31.43
CA GLN A 36 -8.30 -17.76 30.95
C GLN A 36 -8.76 -18.96 30.11
N LEU A 37 -8.04 -19.20 29.02
CA LEU A 37 -8.22 -20.33 28.12
C LEU A 37 -7.01 -21.27 28.23
N VAL A 38 -7.28 -22.53 28.57
CA VAL A 38 -6.26 -23.58 28.68
C VAL A 38 -6.30 -24.46 27.45
N ILE A 39 -5.13 -24.73 26.85
CA ILE A 39 -4.98 -25.60 25.66
C ILE A 39 -4.17 -26.83 26.05
N ASP A 40 -4.84 -27.97 26.19
CA ASP A 40 -4.20 -29.28 26.36
C ASP A 40 -3.93 -29.95 25.00
N GLY A 41 -3.05 -30.96 24.97
CA GLY A 41 -2.66 -31.70 23.76
C GLY A 41 -1.36 -31.19 23.11
N LEU A 42 -0.76 -30.14 23.66
CA LEU A 42 0.63 -29.75 23.41
C LEU A 42 1.58 -30.47 24.40
N PRO A 43 2.91 -30.49 24.15
CA PRO A 43 3.90 -31.01 25.09
C PRO A 43 3.82 -30.36 26.48
N HIS A 44 3.48 -29.07 26.53
CA HIS A 44 3.13 -28.31 27.73
C HIS A 44 1.81 -27.58 27.49
N PRO A 45 0.79 -27.68 28.38
CA PRO A 45 -0.48 -26.97 28.20
C PRO A 45 -0.31 -25.45 28.34
N LEU A 46 -0.84 -24.69 27.38
CA LEU A 46 -0.82 -23.21 27.39
C LEU A 46 -1.92 -22.63 28.26
N ARG A 47 -1.71 -21.40 28.74
CA ARG A 47 -2.57 -20.70 29.72
C ARG A 47 -2.87 -19.25 29.34
N ILE A 48 -3.38 -19.07 28.13
CA ILE A 48 -3.70 -17.78 27.53
C ILE A 48 -4.76 -17.03 28.33
N ALA A 49 -4.46 -15.84 28.85
CA ALA A 49 -5.48 -14.93 29.37
C ALA A 49 -6.30 -14.36 28.20
N GLU A 50 -7.62 -14.33 28.38
CA GLU A 50 -8.58 -13.69 27.47
C GLU A 50 -9.32 -12.60 28.24
N GLN A 51 -9.42 -11.40 27.66
CA GLN A 51 -10.23 -10.33 28.22
C GLN A 51 -11.53 -10.21 27.42
N GLU A 52 -12.59 -10.86 27.91
CA GLU A 52 -13.94 -10.61 27.38
C GLU A 52 -14.35 -9.17 27.73
N VAL A 53 -14.40 -8.31 26.71
CA VAL A 53 -14.92 -6.94 26.82
C VAL A 53 -16.44 -6.99 27.02
N HIS A 54 -16.85 -7.17 28.27
CA HIS A 54 -18.22 -6.94 28.70
C HIS A 54 -18.53 -5.44 28.63
N ALA A 55 -19.26 -5.02 27.58
CA ALA A 55 -19.74 -3.65 27.43
C ALA A 55 -20.72 -3.27 28.57
N GLY A 56 -20.19 -2.74 29.66
CA GLY A 56 -20.91 -2.44 30.90
C GLY A 56 -20.15 -2.75 32.20
N GLY A 57 -18.99 -3.42 32.14
CA GLY A 57 -18.14 -3.65 33.31
C GLY A 57 -17.43 -2.37 33.79
N ALA A 58 -17.86 -1.82 34.93
CA ALA A 58 -17.23 -0.64 35.52
C ALA A 58 -15.84 -0.99 36.11
N GLY A 59 -14.77 -0.50 35.48
CA GLY A 59 -13.40 -0.70 35.99
C GLY A 59 -12.26 -0.45 35.00
N MET A 60 -12.54 -0.40 33.68
CA MET A 60 -11.54 -0.10 32.64
C MET A 60 -12.04 1.05 31.75
N ASP A 61 -11.21 2.08 31.57
CA ASP A 61 -11.43 3.14 30.58
C ASP A 61 -11.10 2.61 29.18
N ILE A 62 -11.97 1.74 28.64
CA ILE A 62 -11.85 1.22 27.28
C ILE A 62 -11.98 2.42 26.32
N PRO A 63 -10.97 2.71 25.48
CA PRO A 63 -11.06 3.82 24.55
C PRO A 63 -12.26 3.62 23.61
N LEU A 64 -13.07 4.68 23.49
CA LEU A 64 -14.30 4.64 22.71
C LEU A 64 -14.04 5.07 21.27
N GLU A 65 -14.67 4.41 20.30
CA GLU A 65 -14.79 4.90 18.92
C GLU A 65 -15.48 6.28 18.92
N PRO A 66 -15.19 7.16 17.93
CA PRO A 66 -15.96 8.38 17.71
C PRO A 66 -17.46 8.07 17.60
N GLY A 67 -18.24 8.44 18.62
CA GLY A 67 -19.63 8.01 18.81
C GLY A 67 -19.89 7.16 20.05
N GLY A 68 -18.90 6.93 20.91
CA GLY A 68 -19.09 6.39 22.27
C GLY A 68 -19.25 4.87 22.37
N ARG A 69 -18.91 4.12 21.32
CA ARG A 69 -18.92 2.66 21.34
C ARG A 69 -17.57 2.16 21.91
N PRO A 70 -17.52 1.15 22.78
CA PRO A 70 -16.24 0.52 23.14
C PRO A 70 -15.53 0.03 21.88
N LEU A 71 -14.25 0.39 21.71
CA LEU A 71 -13.45 -0.21 20.65
C LEU A 71 -13.50 -1.73 20.78
N LYS A 72 -13.85 -2.43 19.70
CA LYS A 72 -13.82 -3.89 19.67
C LYS A 72 -12.36 -4.35 19.75
N LEU A 73 -11.91 -4.71 20.95
CA LEU A 73 -10.56 -5.21 21.21
C LEU A 73 -10.37 -6.62 20.61
N THR A 74 -10.22 -6.70 19.28
CA THR A 74 -10.20 -7.96 18.53
C THR A 74 -9.02 -8.87 18.86
N GLY A 75 -7.89 -8.32 19.33
CA GLY A 75 -6.72 -9.13 19.73
C GLY A 75 -6.84 -9.76 21.12
N HIS A 76 -7.82 -9.40 21.95
CA HIS A 76 -7.95 -9.90 23.33
C HIS A 76 -8.65 -11.28 23.44
N ARG A 77 -8.84 -11.97 22.31
CA ARG A 77 -9.57 -13.24 22.19
C ARG A 77 -8.77 -14.27 21.39
N VAL A 78 -8.85 -15.53 21.79
CA VAL A 78 -8.39 -16.67 20.98
C VAL A 78 -9.47 -17.02 19.96
N TRP A 79 -9.13 -16.84 18.68
CA TRP A 79 -9.99 -17.14 17.53
C TRP A 79 -9.75 -18.56 16.97
N GLU A 80 -10.74 -19.06 16.23
CA GLU A 80 -10.78 -20.47 15.80
C GLU A 80 -9.71 -20.82 14.77
N ALA A 81 -9.39 -19.91 13.83
CA ALA A 81 -8.31 -20.15 12.86
C ALA A 81 -6.92 -20.23 13.53
N ALA A 82 -6.69 -19.55 14.65
CA ALA A 82 -5.43 -19.66 15.42
C ALA A 82 -5.29 -21.05 16.08
N LEU A 83 -6.40 -21.63 16.55
CA LEU A 83 -6.44 -23.00 17.06
C LEU A 83 -6.26 -24.04 15.94
N LEU A 84 -6.87 -23.80 14.77
CA LEU A 84 -6.72 -24.64 13.58
C LEU A 84 -5.27 -24.62 13.05
N LEU A 85 -4.61 -23.46 13.10
CA LEU A 85 -3.19 -23.28 12.80
C LEU A 85 -2.32 -24.09 13.77
N LEU A 86 -2.56 -23.95 15.07
CA LEU A 86 -1.80 -24.68 16.09
C LEU A 86 -1.93 -26.21 15.93
N GLU A 87 -3.12 -26.71 15.62
CA GLU A 87 -3.37 -28.13 15.30
C GLU A 87 -2.74 -28.55 13.94
N HIS A 88 -2.52 -27.63 13.00
CA HIS A 88 -1.71 -27.89 11.80
C HIS A 88 -0.21 -27.96 12.13
N LEU A 89 0.33 -26.96 12.83
CA LEU A 89 1.75 -26.87 13.20
C LEU A 89 2.19 -28.06 14.07
N ARG A 90 1.32 -28.53 14.97
CA ARG A 90 1.53 -29.75 15.77
C ARG A 90 1.71 -31.03 14.93
N GLY A 91 1.17 -31.05 13.71
CA GLY A 91 1.32 -32.16 12.77
C GLY A 91 2.61 -32.13 11.93
N LEU A 92 3.45 -31.11 12.07
CA LEU A 92 4.69 -30.98 11.29
C LEU A 92 5.83 -31.82 11.91
N PRO A 93 6.71 -32.44 11.10
CA PRO A 93 7.69 -33.42 11.58
C PRO A 93 8.89 -32.82 12.35
N ALA A 94 9.02 -31.50 12.39
CA ALA A 94 10.04 -30.76 13.13
C ALA A 94 9.52 -29.35 13.43
N ALA A 95 9.86 -28.82 14.61
CA ALA A 95 9.62 -27.43 14.97
C ALA A 95 10.58 -26.47 14.24
N ALA A 96 10.26 -25.17 14.25
CA ALA A 96 11.18 -24.13 13.83
C ALA A 96 12.34 -23.93 14.82
N ASP A 97 13.46 -23.35 14.37
CA ASP A 97 14.41 -22.71 15.28
C ASP A 97 13.88 -21.35 15.73
N CYS A 98 13.27 -20.61 14.81
CA CYS A 98 12.72 -19.28 15.02
C CYS A 98 11.27 -19.22 14.53
N ALA A 99 10.35 -18.79 15.38
CA ALA A 99 8.99 -18.42 14.97
C ALA A 99 8.76 -16.91 15.16
N VAL A 100 8.03 -16.29 14.24
CA VAL A 100 7.55 -14.91 14.36
C VAL A 100 6.04 -14.91 14.17
N ASP A 101 5.30 -14.42 15.17
CA ASP A 101 3.84 -14.34 15.18
C ASP A 101 3.40 -12.90 14.87
N LEU A 102 2.85 -12.71 13.67
CA LEU A 102 2.45 -11.42 13.12
C LEU A 102 0.99 -11.14 13.47
N GLY A 103 0.73 -10.09 14.26
CA GLY A 103 -0.62 -9.77 14.73
C GLY A 103 -1.08 -10.78 15.77
N SER A 104 -0.19 -11.06 16.73
CA SER A 104 -0.31 -12.12 17.71
C SER A 104 -1.60 -12.05 18.56
N GLY A 105 -2.12 -10.85 18.81
CA GLY A 105 -3.24 -10.59 19.71
C GLY A 105 -3.00 -11.13 21.13
N THR A 106 -3.46 -12.35 21.37
CA THR A 106 -3.23 -13.08 22.63
C THR A 106 -1.89 -13.82 22.69
N GLY A 107 -1.19 -14.00 21.57
CA GLY A 107 0.06 -14.77 21.47
C GLY A 107 -0.13 -16.29 21.31
N VAL A 108 -1.37 -16.76 21.25
CA VAL A 108 -1.71 -18.20 21.27
C VAL A 108 -0.99 -19.04 20.20
N ALA A 109 -0.74 -18.49 19.01
CA ALA A 109 -0.12 -19.24 17.92
C ALA A 109 1.41 -19.32 18.10
N GLY A 110 2.08 -18.21 18.44
CA GLY A 110 3.52 -18.17 18.73
C GLY A 110 3.90 -18.87 20.04
N LEU A 111 3.10 -18.73 21.10
CA LEU A 111 3.24 -19.54 22.33
C LEU A 111 2.99 -21.03 22.02
N GLY A 112 2.09 -21.31 21.09
CA GLY A 112 1.95 -22.62 20.44
C GLY A 112 3.25 -23.14 19.84
N CYS A 113 3.91 -22.36 18.98
CA CYS A 113 5.24 -22.69 18.47
C CYS A 113 6.28 -22.92 19.58
N ARG A 114 6.25 -22.11 20.66
CA ARG A 114 7.16 -22.25 21.80
C ARG A 114 6.97 -23.59 22.51
N ALA A 115 5.72 -23.98 22.79
CA ALA A 115 5.36 -25.26 23.40
C ALA A 115 5.59 -26.48 22.47
N LEU A 116 5.56 -26.27 21.14
CA LEU A 116 6.00 -27.27 20.14
C LEU A 116 7.53 -27.40 20.02
N GLY A 117 8.31 -26.59 20.75
CA GLY A 117 9.77 -26.68 20.83
C GLY A 117 10.55 -25.65 20.00
N ALA A 118 9.92 -24.56 19.56
CA ALA A 118 10.63 -23.48 18.88
C ALA A 118 11.64 -22.78 19.84
N LYS A 119 12.90 -22.69 19.43
CA LYS A 119 14.01 -22.20 20.27
C LYS A 119 13.99 -20.69 20.48
N THR A 120 13.52 -19.95 19.49
CA THR A 120 13.27 -18.51 19.53
C THR A 120 11.85 -18.26 19.06
N VAL A 121 11.08 -17.46 19.81
CA VAL A 121 9.77 -16.98 19.41
C VAL A 121 9.71 -15.47 19.59
N VAL A 122 9.26 -14.76 18.57
CA VAL A 122 8.99 -13.32 18.62
C VAL A 122 7.50 -13.12 18.39
N LEU A 123 6.79 -12.70 19.43
CA LEU A 123 5.39 -12.28 19.36
C LEU A 123 5.35 -10.80 18.97
N THR A 124 4.54 -10.46 17.97
CA THR A 124 4.49 -9.10 17.41
C THR A 124 3.05 -8.64 17.17
N ASP A 125 2.76 -7.41 17.56
CA ASP A 125 1.48 -6.74 17.34
C ASP A 125 1.67 -5.21 17.43
N LEU A 126 0.59 -4.44 17.31
CA LEU A 126 0.60 -3.01 17.60
C LEU A 126 0.91 -2.75 19.08
N ALA A 127 1.51 -1.59 19.37
CA ALA A 127 1.90 -1.19 20.73
C ALA A 127 0.78 -1.29 21.77
N SER A 128 -0.49 -1.13 21.35
CA SER A 128 -1.68 -1.23 22.20
C SER A 128 -2.08 -2.66 22.60
N GLN A 129 -1.36 -3.71 22.18
CA GLN A 129 -1.61 -5.10 22.58
C GLN A 129 -0.48 -5.72 23.41
N LEU A 130 0.64 -5.00 23.60
CA LEU A 130 1.84 -5.57 24.22
C LEU A 130 1.61 -5.97 25.68
N ASP A 131 0.90 -5.17 26.49
CA ASP A 131 0.60 -5.47 27.90
C ASP A 131 -0.06 -6.86 28.09
N LEU A 132 -0.98 -7.25 27.19
CA LEU A 132 -1.62 -8.57 27.20
C LEU A 132 -0.67 -9.66 26.72
N LEU A 133 0.09 -9.35 25.67
CA LEU A 133 0.99 -10.28 25.01
C LEU A 133 2.21 -10.63 25.88
N GLU A 134 2.70 -9.66 26.67
CA GLU A 134 3.70 -9.83 27.73
C GLU A 134 3.14 -10.63 28.90
N ALA A 135 1.94 -10.33 29.40
CA ALA A 135 1.32 -11.10 30.48
C ALA A 135 1.09 -12.59 30.11
N ASN A 136 0.71 -12.87 28.85
CA ASN A 136 0.59 -14.24 28.35
C ASN A 136 1.97 -14.90 28.13
N ALA A 137 2.97 -14.16 27.65
CA ALA A 137 4.34 -14.65 27.54
C ALA A 137 4.96 -15.01 28.91
N GLU A 138 4.72 -14.22 29.95
CA GLU A 138 5.13 -14.52 31.32
C GLU A 138 4.39 -15.72 31.92
N ALA A 139 3.11 -15.91 31.60
CA ALA A 139 2.31 -17.04 32.10
C ALA A 139 2.78 -18.41 31.54
N ASP A 140 3.20 -18.44 30.26
CA ASP A 140 3.67 -19.64 29.56
C ASP A 140 5.22 -19.69 29.41
N CYS A 141 5.96 -18.96 30.26
CA CYS A 141 7.42 -18.89 30.27
C CYS A 141 8.07 -20.24 30.69
N CYS A 142 8.28 -21.13 29.72
CA CYS A 142 8.91 -22.43 29.91
C CYS A 142 10.39 -22.31 30.32
N SER A 143 10.82 -23.12 31.28
CA SER A 143 12.16 -23.08 31.90
C SER A 143 13.26 -23.83 31.12
N ASP A 144 12.97 -24.26 29.89
CA ASP A 144 13.86 -24.98 28.97
C ASP A 144 14.87 -24.08 28.23
N GLY A 145 14.87 -22.77 28.51
CA GLY A 145 15.93 -21.84 28.08
C GLY A 145 15.83 -21.30 26.64
N GLY A 146 14.77 -21.65 25.91
CA GLY A 146 14.44 -21.00 24.64
C GLY A 146 13.98 -19.55 24.82
N VAL A 147 14.36 -18.70 23.86
CA VAL A 147 14.13 -17.24 23.89
C VAL A 147 12.68 -16.93 23.48
N LEU A 148 11.96 -16.23 24.35
CA LEU A 148 10.67 -15.62 24.03
C LEU A 148 10.84 -14.10 24.06
N ARG A 149 10.27 -13.40 23.07
CA ARG A 149 10.26 -11.93 22.97
C ARG A 149 8.87 -11.45 22.61
N VAL A 150 8.51 -10.29 23.15
CA VAL A 150 7.36 -9.49 22.73
C VAL A 150 7.91 -8.16 22.22
N GLN A 151 7.36 -7.63 21.12
CA GLN A 151 7.71 -6.31 20.61
C GLN A 151 6.61 -5.70 19.74
N ALA A 152 6.62 -4.37 19.61
CA ALA A 152 5.81 -3.69 18.62
C ALA A 152 6.23 -4.07 17.18
N LEU A 153 5.25 -4.20 16.30
CA LEU A 153 5.40 -4.22 14.85
C LEU A 153 4.12 -3.68 14.20
N ASP A 154 4.19 -2.47 13.64
CA ASP A 154 3.17 -1.99 12.71
C ASP A 154 3.64 -2.35 11.29
N TRP A 155 2.86 -3.16 10.57
CA TRP A 155 3.22 -3.59 9.21
C TRP A 155 3.29 -2.45 8.19
N ARG A 156 2.81 -1.25 8.56
CA ARG A 156 2.90 -0.02 7.77
C ARG A 156 4.22 0.74 8.01
N ASP A 157 5.10 0.23 8.87
CA ASP A 157 6.48 0.70 9.04
C ASP A 157 7.48 -0.32 8.46
N PRO A 158 7.95 -0.14 7.21
CA PRO A 158 8.97 -0.99 6.61
C PRO A 158 10.29 -1.03 7.40
N ALA A 159 10.64 0.03 8.16
CA ALA A 159 11.86 0.06 8.94
C ALA A 159 11.77 -0.86 10.17
N ALA A 160 10.61 -0.95 10.82
CA ALA A 160 10.36 -1.92 11.88
C ALA A 160 10.47 -3.37 11.35
N SER A 161 9.87 -3.66 10.19
CA SER A 161 9.95 -5.00 9.55
C SER A 161 11.37 -5.36 9.11
N GLN A 162 12.15 -4.40 8.59
CA GLN A 162 13.57 -4.60 8.25
C GLN A 162 14.44 -4.80 9.51
N ALA A 163 14.21 -4.03 10.58
CA ALA A 163 14.93 -4.16 11.84
C ALA A 163 14.67 -5.53 12.50
N LEU A 164 13.42 -6.01 12.48
CA LEU A 164 13.06 -7.35 12.92
C LEU A 164 13.78 -8.41 12.08
N ALA A 165 13.71 -8.33 10.74
CA ALA A 165 14.38 -9.25 9.82
C ALA A 165 15.89 -9.36 10.11
N GLY A 166 16.55 -8.22 10.31
CA GLY A 166 17.98 -8.13 10.67
C GLY A 166 18.34 -8.80 12.00
N SER A 167 17.37 -9.10 12.87
CA SER A 167 17.57 -9.74 14.18
C SER A 167 17.35 -11.26 14.21
N LEU A 168 16.64 -11.84 13.23
CA LEU A 168 16.24 -13.25 13.24
C LEU A 168 17.42 -14.20 12.93
N ARG A 169 17.55 -15.33 13.64
CA ARG A 169 18.62 -16.32 13.45
C ARG A 169 18.11 -17.75 13.66
N GLY A 170 18.73 -18.72 12.98
CA GLY A 170 18.39 -20.16 13.03
C GLY A 170 18.51 -20.81 11.65
N GLU A 171 18.15 -22.08 11.51
CA GLU A 171 18.09 -22.77 10.21
C GLU A 171 16.66 -22.82 9.66
N VAL A 172 15.65 -23.03 10.52
CA VAL A 172 14.23 -23.05 10.15
C VAL A 172 13.48 -21.87 10.75
N LEU A 173 12.92 -21.02 9.88
CA LEU A 173 11.99 -19.93 10.24
C LEU A 173 10.54 -20.32 9.94
N TRP A 174 9.63 -20.11 10.89
CA TRP A 174 8.19 -20.02 10.63
C TRP A 174 7.72 -18.57 10.82
N LEU A 175 7.18 -17.98 9.78
CA LEU A 175 6.34 -16.77 9.88
C LEU A 175 4.90 -17.25 9.98
N ILE A 176 4.19 -16.85 11.03
CA ILE A 176 2.80 -17.23 11.25
C ILE A 176 1.95 -15.96 11.43
N ALA A 177 0.71 -16.03 10.99
CA ALA A 177 -0.28 -14.96 11.18
C ALA A 177 -1.67 -15.59 11.24
N ALA A 178 -2.47 -15.26 12.25
CA ALA A 178 -3.80 -15.84 12.45
C ALA A 178 -4.86 -14.76 12.67
N GLU A 179 -5.96 -14.80 11.91
CA GLU A 179 -7.04 -13.80 11.92
C GLU A 179 -6.58 -12.34 11.72
N VAL A 180 -5.45 -12.14 11.05
CA VAL A 180 -4.95 -10.79 10.69
C VAL A 180 -5.73 -10.11 9.57
N LEU A 181 -6.54 -10.85 8.82
CA LEU A 181 -7.32 -10.36 7.69
C LEU A 181 -8.82 -10.34 8.01
N TYR A 182 -9.41 -9.15 8.01
CA TYR A 182 -10.83 -8.92 8.28
C TYR A 182 -11.28 -7.57 7.69
N PRO A 183 -12.60 -7.33 7.51
CA PRO A 183 -13.09 -6.10 6.91
C PRO A 183 -12.64 -4.84 7.67
N ARG A 184 -12.03 -3.89 6.96
CA ARG A 184 -11.69 -2.53 7.44
C ARG A 184 -11.81 -1.52 6.30
N GLU A 185 -12.04 -0.26 6.67
CA GLU A 185 -12.12 0.87 5.71
C GLU A 185 -10.80 1.11 4.97
N GLN A 186 -9.66 0.86 5.62
CA GLN A 186 -8.30 0.97 5.06
C GLN A 186 -7.68 -0.41 4.73
N GLN A 187 -8.50 -1.39 4.34
CA GLN A 187 -8.03 -2.78 4.27
C GLN A 187 -6.89 -3.02 3.26
N SER A 188 -6.84 -2.27 2.16
CA SER A 188 -5.74 -2.35 1.18
C SER A 188 -4.38 -2.10 1.85
N GLU A 189 -4.23 -1.01 2.60
CA GLU A 189 -2.99 -0.65 3.32
C GLU A 189 -2.54 -1.76 4.29
N PHE A 190 -3.47 -2.39 5.02
CA PHE A 190 -3.16 -3.48 5.93
C PHE A 190 -2.73 -4.77 5.21
N VAL A 191 -3.36 -5.11 4.08
CA VAL A 191 -2.95 -6.27 3.25
C VAL A 191 -1.59 -6.02 2.59
N GLU A 192 -1.39 -4.82 2.03
CA GLU A 192 -0.14 -4.43 1.38
C GLU A 192 1.04 -4.50 2.36
N GLY A 193 0.93 -3.84 3.53
CA GLY A 193 1.97 -3.84 4.56
C GLY A 193 2.25 -5.20 5.20
N LEU A 194 1.24 -6.05 5.40
CA LEU A 194 1.44 -7.43 5.88
C LEU A 194 2.33 -8.22 4.91
N PHE A 195 2.09 -8.09 3.60
CA PHE A 195 2.87 -8.80 2.59
C PHE A 195 4.27 -8.19 2.38
N ASP A 196 4.44 -6.87 2.49
CA ASP A 196 5.77 -6.25 2.52
C ASP A 196 6.57 -6.69 3.76
N THR A 197 5.89 -6.86 4.90
CA THR A 197 6.49 -7.41 6.13
C THR A 197 6.90 -8.87 5.93
N LEU A 198 6.04 -9.72 5.37
CA LEU A 198 6.39 -11.10 5.04
C LEU A 198 7.58 -11.18 4.08
N LEU A 199 7.61 -10.34 3.03
CA LEU A 199 8.73 -10.26 2.10
C LEU A 199 10.01 -9.78 2.78
N ALA A 200 9.98 -8.74 3.61
CA ALA A 200 11.16 -8.23 4.31
C ALA A 200 11.77 -9.30 5.24
N LEU A 201 10.93 -10.00 6.01
CA LEU A 201 11.37 -11.09 6.89
C LEU A 201 11.92 -12.29 6.10
N LEU A 202 11.29 -12.67 4.99
CA LEU A 202 11.78 -13.75 4.11
C LEU A 202 13.06 -13.37 3.35
N VAL A 203 13.24 -12.11 2.95
CA VAL A 203 14.45 -11.61 2.26
C VAL A 203 15.63 -11.51 3.24
N GLY A 204 15.39 -11.02 4.45
CA GLY A 204 16.44 -10.88 5.48
C GLY A 204 16.88 -12.19 6.15
N TRP A 205 16.07 -13.25 6.06
CA TRP A 205 16.40 -14.56 6.65
C TRP A 205 17.55 -15.26 5.92
N THR A 206 18.59 -15.68 6.64
CA THR A 206 19.77 -16.37 6.06
C THR A 206 19.83 -17.87 6.33
N GLY A 207 18.86 -18.44 7.07
CA GLY A 207 18.83 -19.87 7.40
C GLY A 207 18.34 -20.76 6.23
N ALA A 208 18.63 -22.06 6.32
CA ALA A 208 18.35 -23.04 5.26
C ALA A 208 16.88 -23.16 4.82
N SER A 209 15.91 -22.85 5.68
CA SER A 209 14.48 -22.93 5.34
C SER A 209 13.64 -21.84 5.99
N ALA A 210 12.61 -21.40 5.28
CA ALA A 210 11.55 -20.54 5.81
C ALA A 210 10.18 -21.03 5.31
N LYS A 211 9.15 -20.91 6.15
CA LYS A 211 7.74 -21.17 5.80
C LYS A 211 6.87 -20.03 6.28
N VAL A 212 5.83 -19.71 5.53
CA VAL A 212 4.74 -18.82 5.98
C VAL A 212 3.48 -19.63 6.17
N PHE A 213 2.79 -19.44 7.28
CA PHE A 213 1.46 -20.00 7.54
C PHE A 213 0.47 -18.88 7.88
N LEU A 214 -0.47 -18.63 6.97
CA LEU A 214 -1.56 -17.68 7.15
C LEU A 214 -2.84 -18.44 7.50
N ALA A 215 -3.43 -18.16 8.66
CA ALA A 215 -4.70 -18.75 9.08
C ALA A 215 -5.81 -17.70 9.12
N TYR A 216 -6.94 -18.02 8.49
CA TYR A 216 -7.98 -17.07 8.14
C TYR A 216 -9.36 -17.75 8.07
N GLN A 217 -10.34 -17.18 8.77
CA GLN A 217 -11.77 -17.44 8.58
C GLN A 217 -12.31 -16.55 7.46
N GLU A 218 -12.99 -17.13 6.47
CA GLU A 218 -13.55 -16.36 5.36
C GLU A 218 -14.74 -15.48 5.83
N ARG A 219 -14.47 -14.19 6.03
CA ARG A 219 -15.46 -13.17 6.41
C ARG A 219 -16.02 -12.38 5.22
N SER A 220 -15.34 -12.40 4.08
CA SER A 220 -15.81 -11.84 2.80
C SER A 220 -14.96 -12.34 1.64
N ARG A 221 -15.61 -12.66 0.51
CA ARG A 221 -14.95 -13.10 -0.72
C ARG A 221 -14.01 -12.04 -1.30
N SER A 222 -14.34 -10.75 -1.20
CA SER A 222 -13.47 -9.67 -1.71
C SER A 222 -12.12 -9.62 -0.97
N ILE A 223 -12.13 -9.93 0.33
CA ILE A 223 -10.94 -10.04 1.16
C ILE A 223 -10.08 -11.21 0.71
N THR A 224 -10.72 -12.38 0.57
CA THR A 224 -10.06 -13.62 0.15
C THR A 224 -9.41 -13.47 -1.23
N LEU A 225 -10.06 -12.77 -2.16
CA LEU A 225 -9.48 -12.46 -3.47
C LEU A 225 -8.34 -11.44 -3.38
N ALA A 226 -8.50 -10.36 -2.62
CA ALA A 226 -7.49 -9.30 -2.51
C ALA A 226 -6.16 -9.80 -1.93
N TRP A 227 -6.17 -10.58 -0.83
CA TRP A 227 -4.93 -11.08 -0.24
C TRP A 227 -4.26 -12.16 -1.11
N ARG A 228 -5.05 -13.01 -1.79
CA ARG A 228 -4.51 -14.00 -2.73
C ARG A 228 -3.86 -13.32 -3.94
N ALA A 229 -4.52 -12.30 -4.52
CA ALA A 229 -3.97 -11.52 -5.61
C ALA A 229 -2.66 -10.81 -5.23
N ARG A 230 -2.56 -10.27 -3.99
CA ARG A 230 -1.29 -9.73 -3.45
C ARG A 230 -0.21 -10.81 -3.35
N ALA A 231 -0.53 -11.97 -2.77
CA ALA A 231 0.40 -13.09 -2.64
C ALA A 231 0.94 -13.55 -4.02
N GLU A 232 0.05 -13.77 -4.98
CA GLU A 232 0.39 -14.18 -6.35
C GLU A 232 1.22 -13.11 -7.08
N ARG A 233 0.91 -11.81 -6.88
CA ARG A 233 1.65 -10.66 -7.45
C ARG A 233 3.11 -10.58 -6.99
N ASP A 234 3.41 -11.08 -5.80
CA ASP A 234 4.78 -11.16 -5.27
C ASP A 234 5.46 -12.52 -5.51
N GLY A 235 4.77 -13.44 -6.20
CA GLY A 235 5.29 -14.75 -6.55
C GLY A 235 5.20 -15.79 -5.44
N PHE A 236 4.30 -15.63 -4.47
CA PHE A 236 3.97 -16.71 -3.52
C PHE A 236 3.10 -17.77 -4.20
N GLU A 237 3.47 -19.03 -4.01
CA GLU A 237 2.61 -20.19 -4.22
C GLU A 237 1.68 -20.36 -2.99
N VAL A 238 0.37 -20.24 -3.20
CA VAL A 238 -0.64 -20.28 -2.12
C VAL A 238 -1.28 -21.67 -2.05
N LEU A 239 -0.87 -22.47 -1.06
CA LEU A 239 -1.41 -23.83 -0.83
C LEU A 239 -2.31 -23.86 0.40
N GLU A 240 -3.57 -24.29 0.26
CA GLU A 240 -4.38 -24.68 1.41
C GLU A 240 -3.87 -26.01 1.99
N VAL A 241 -3.49 -25.99 3.26
CA VAL A 241 -2.91 -27.15 3.96
C VAL A 241 -3.80 -27.69 5.08
N ARG A 242 -4.86 -26.96 5.45
CA ARG A 242 -5.92 -27.41 6.36
C ARG A 242 -7.15 -26.52 6.26
N SER A 243 -8.34 -27.06 6.43
CA SER A 243 -9.59 -26.30 6.61
C SER A 243 -10.53 -26.98 7.61
N SER A 244 -11.41 -26.19 8.22
CA SER A 244 -12.45 -26.62 9.15
C SER A 244 -13.55 -25.56 9.24
N GLY A 245 -14.73 -25.87 8.69
CA GLY A 245 -15.80 -24.88 8.54
C GLY A 245 -15.36 -23.74 7.61
N GLU A 246 -15.53 -22.50 8.07
CA GLU A 246 -15.11 -21.28 7.37
C GLU A 246 -13.61 -20.94 7.58
N ALA A 247 -12.92 -21.63 8.50
CA ALA A 247 -11.53 -21.39 8.83
C ALA A 247 -10.58 -22.27 8.01
N ALA A 248 -9.52 -21.66 7.47
CA ALA A 248 -8.49 -22.35 6.70
C ALA A 248 -7.07 -21.91 7.11
N VAL A 249 -6.10 -22.77 6.82
CA VAL A 249 -4.66 -22.55 6.99
C VAL A 249 -4.01 -22.69 5.62
N PHE A 250 -3.34 -21.62 5.19
CA PHE A 250 -2.61 -21.55 3.92
C PHE A 250 -1.11 -21.52 4.21
N GLN A 251 -0.37 -22.45 3.59
CA GLN A 251 1.08 -22.33 3.51
C GLN A 251 1.40 -21.44 2.30
N LEU A 252 2.09 -20.32 2.51
CA LEU A 252 2.60 -19.49 1.43
C LEU A 252 4.08 -19.85 1.23
N ALA A 253 4.41 -20.42 0.08
CA ALA A 253 5.80 -20.71 -0.30
C ALA A 253 6.30 -19.62 -1.26
N LEU A 254 7.49 -19.09 -1.02
CA LEU A 254 8.14 -18.13 -1.92
C LEU A 254 9.32 -18.82 -2.61
N PRO A 255 9.20 -19.25 -3.89
CA PRO A 255 10.28 -19.94 -4.61
C PRO A 255 11.57 -19.12 -4.63
N GLU A 256 12.72 -19.79 -4.65
CA GLU A 256 14.03 -19.12 -4.53
C GLU A 256 14.25 -18.02 -5.59
N ALA A 257 13.77 -18.24 -6.82
CA ALA A 257 13.80 -17.24 -7.90
C ALA A 257 12.94 -16.00 -7.60
N ALA A 258 11.75 -16.18 -6.99
CA ALA A 258 10.88 -15.09 -6.56
C ALA A 258 11.47 -14.36 -5.35
N ARG A 259 12.00 -15.09 -4.37
CA ARG A 259 12.74 -14.56 -3.21
C ARG A 259 13.95 -13.72 -3.64
N ALA A 260 14.71 -14.18 -4.63
CA ALA A 260 15.83 -13.45 -5.23
C ALA A 260 15.39 -12.26 -6.11
N ALA A 261 14.16 -12.26 -6.63
CA ALA A 261 13.57 -11.08 -7.28
C ALA A 261 13.11 -10.04 -6.25
N ALA A 262 12.45 -10.46 -5.17
CA ALA A 262 12.05 -9.60 -4.05
C ALA A 262 13.28 -8.97 -3.37
N ALA A 263 14.36 -9.74 -3.15
CA ALA A 263 15.61 -9.23 -2.61
C ALA A 263 16.23 -8.13 -3.49
N ARG A 264 16.24 -8.32 -4.82
CA ARG A 264 16.70 -7.29 -5.77
C ARG A 264 15.78 -6.07 -5.80
N ARG A 265 14.46 -6.25 -5.70
CA ARG A 265 13.49 -5.14 -5.62
C ARG A 265 13.71 -4.32 -4.34
N SER A 266 13.81 -4.97 -3.19
CA SER A 266 14.08 -4.34 -1.89
C SER A 266 15.43 -3.61 -1.86
N ALA A 267 16.49 -4.20 -2.42
CA ALA A 267 17.78 -3.53 -2.56
C ALA A 267 17.74 -2.30 -3.48
N ALA A 268 16.96 -2.35 -4.56
CA ALA A 268 16.75 -1.22 -5.46
C ALA A 268 15.91 -0.10 -4.81
N GLU A 269 14.86 -0.44 -4.04
CA GLU A 269 14.07 0.53 -3.28
C GLU A 269 14.89 1.18 -2.16
N ALA A 270 15.70 0.40 -1.43
CA ALA A 270 16.61 0.94 -0.42
C ALA A 270 17.68 1.88 -1.02
N ALA A 271 18.18 1.57 -2.22
CA ALA A 271 19.07 2.46 -2.96
C ALA A 271 18.36 3.74 -3.45
N TRP A 272 17.11 3.61 -3.92
CA TRP A 272 16.28 4.75 -4.33
C TRP A 272 15.96 5.67 -3.14
N GLU A 273 15.58 5.12 -1.98
CA GLU A 273 15.30 5.89 -0.77
C GLU A 273 16.57 6.56 -0.21
N ALA A 274 17.73 5.90 -0.28
CA ALA A 274 19.01 6.52 0.06
C ALA A 274 19.35 7.71 -0.87
N ALA A 275 19.14 7.56 -2.18
CA ALA A 275 19.36 8.65 -3.13
C ALA A 275 18.34 9.79 -2.97
N PHE A 276 17.09 9.47 -2.64
CA PHE A 276 16.05 10.43 -2.27
C PHE A 276 16.44 11.21 -1.00
N ASP A 277 16.88 10.53 0.06
CA ASP A 277 17.26 11.16 1.33
C ASP A 277 18.54 12.00 1.22
N GLU A 278 19.54 11.58 0.43
CA GLU A 278 20.71 12.41 0.09
C GLU A 278 20.27 13.69 -0.65
N SER A 279 19.44 13.53 -1.69
CA SER A 279 18.90 14.64 -2.47
C SER A 279 18.04 15.59 -1.62
N TRP A 280 17.19 15.04 -0.75
CA TRP A 280 16.35 15.79 0.19
C TRP A 280 17.17 16.55 1.22
N THR A 281 18.23 15.93 1.78
CA THR A 281 19.15 16.58 2.73
C THR A 281 19.82 17.82 2.11
N SER A 282 20.06 17.84 0.79
CA SER A 282 20.57 19.04 0.10
C SER A 282 19.57 20.21 0.03
N LEU A 283 18.26 19.91 0.15
CA LEU A 283 17.15 20.87 0.14
C LEU A 283 16.68 21.25 1.55
N GLN A 284 16.79 20.34 2.53
CA GLN A 284 16.24 20.48 3.88
C GLN A 284 16.60 21.82 4.58
N PRO A 285 17.84 22.35 4.50
CA PRO A 285 18.20 23.65 5.10
C PRO A 285 17.49 24.87 4.50
N ARG A 286 16.66 24.69 3.46
CA ARG A 286 15.96 25.74 2.69
C ARG A 286 14.44 25.70 2.91
N LEU A 287 13.93 24.79 3.73
CA LEU A 287 12.50 24.60 4.00
C LEU A 287 12.11 25.04 5.42
N PRO A 288 10.86 25.47 5.67
CA PRO A 288 10.36 25.70 7.03
C PRO A 288 10.31 24.39 7.81
N ALA A 289 10.99 24.31 8.95
CA ALA A 289 11.09 23.09 9.76
C ALA A 289 9.71 22.52 10.20
N GLN A 290 8.70 23.38 10.34
CA GLN A 290 7.32 23.00 10.67
C GLN A 290 6.55 22.33 9.51
N GLU A 291 6.99 22.54 8.26
CA GLU A 291 6.39 21.94 7.06
C GLU A 291 7.16 20.69 6.61
N GLU A 292 8.47 20.61 6.91
CA GLU A 292 9.41 19.63 6.37
C GLU A 292 8.90 18.18 6.27
N PRO A 293 8.26 17.58 7.30
CA PRO A 293 7.81 16.19 7.21
C PRO A 293 6.69 15.96 6.18
N HIS A 294 5.72 16.88 6.13
CA HIS A 294 4.62 16.83 5.15
C HIS A 294 5.15 17.06 3.73
N LEU A 295 6.11 17.97 3.57
CA LEU A 295 6.72 18.25 2.28
C LEU A 295 7.60 17.10 1.79
N ARG A 296 8.32 16.42 2.70
CA ARG A 296 9.12 15.22 2.39
C ARG A 296 8.25 14.06 1.94
N HIS A 297 7.10 13.86 2.59
CA HIS A 297 6.10 12.86 2.19
C HIS A 297 5.57 13.14 0.77
N LEU A 298 5.05 14.34 0.50
CA LEU A 298 4.57 14.72 -0.84
C LEU A 298 5.66 14.67 -1.92
N ALA A 299 6.91 15.00 -1.55
CA ALA A 299 8.05 14.90 -2.46
C ALA A 299 8.43 13.45 -2.75
N ARG A 300 8.38 12.55 -1.75
CA ARG A 300 8.62 11.11 -1.90
C ARG A 300 7.56 10.45 -2.79
N GLU A 301 6.28 10.75 -2.57
CA GLU A 301 5.18 10.24 -3.40
C GLU A 301 5.32 10.68 -4.85
N ALA A 302 5.47 11.98 -5.10
CA ALA A 302 5.63 12.50 -6.45
C ALA A 302 6.95 12.05 -7.11
N ALA A 303 8.01 11.78 -6.33
CA ALA A 303 9.24 11.23 -6.87
C ALA A 303 9.10 9.74 -7.24
N ARG A 304 8.26 8.96 -6.53
CA ARG A 304 7.97 7.55 -6.86
C ARG A 304 7.20 7.37 -8.19
N GLU A 305 6.64 8.43 -8.77
CA GLU A 305 6.18 8.44 -10.17
C GLU A 305 7.34 8.27 -11.19
N PHE A 306 8.59 8.49 -10.75
CA PHE A 306 9.79 8.48 -11.61
C PHE A 306 10.77 7.39 -11.16
N ALA A 307 11.34 6.66 -12.12
CA ALA A 307 12.35 5.63 -11.86
C ALA A 307 13.69 6.16 -11.31
N ASP A 308 13.85 7.49 -11.25
CA ASP A 308 15.02 8.21 -10.75
C ASP A 308 14.55 9.23 -9.69
N ALA A 309 15.07 9.10 -8.46
CA ALA A 309 14.68 9.93 -7.33
C ALA A 309 15.03 11.41 -7.52
N ALA A 310 16.13 11.73 -8.21
CA ALA A 310 16.58 13.11 -8.43
C ALA A 310 15.74 13.79 -9.52
N LEU A 311 15.42 13.08 -10.61
CA LEU A 311 14.46 13.56 -11.62
C LEU A 311 13.07 13.75 -11.02
N GLY A 312 12.60 12.79 -10.21
CA GLY A 312 11.31 12.89 -9.53
C GLY A 312 11.22 14.06 -8.54
N LEU A 313 12.26 14.27 -7.73
CA LEU A 313 12.34 15.41 -6.80
C LEU A 313 12.44 16.76 -7.54
N ALA A 314 13.14 16.80 -8.68
CA ALA A 314 13.18 17.98 -9.56
C ALA A 314 11.81 18.27 -10.19
N ALA A 315 11.10 17.24 -10.68
CA ALA A 315 9.76 17.35 -11.24
C ALA A 315 8.74 17.80 -10.19
N TRP A 316 8.76 17.25 -8.97
CA TRP A 316 7.95 17.72 -7.85
C TRP A 316 8.23 19.19 -7.53
N ARG A 317 9.51 19.59 -7.47
CA ARG A 317 9.92 20.97 -7.21
C ARG A 317 9.43 21.92 -8.31
N ALA A 318 9.48 21.50 -9.57
CA ALA A 318 8.89 22.24 -10.68
C ALA A 318 7.37 22.37 -10.50
N ARG A 319 6.62 21.26 -10.35
CA ARG A 319 5.16 21.25 -10.08
C ARG A 319 4.78 22.16 -8.90
N ARG A 320 5.56 22.19 -7.82
CA ARG A 320 5.32 23.09 -6.67
C ARG A 320 5.54 24.56 -7.01
N ILE A 321 6.60 24.90 -7.75
CA ILE A 321 6.83 26.28 -8.23
C ILE A 321 5.70 26.71 -9.18
N LEU A 322 5.22 25.81 -10.05
CA LEU A 322 4.04 26.05 -10.89
C LEU A 322 2.79 26.31 -10.06
N HIS A 323 2.54 25.53 -9.03
CA HIS A 323 1.37 25.70 -8.15
C HIS A 323 1.44 27.02 -7.34
N GLN A 324 2.59 27.37 -6.79
CA GLN A 324 2.80 28.66 -6.11
C GLN A 324 2.65 29.83 -7.07
N PHE A 325 3.14 29.70 -8.31
CA PHE A 325 2.91 30.68 -9.36
C PHE A 325 1.42 30.78 -9.72
N GLU A 326 0.68 29.67 -9.79
CA GLU A 326 -0.75 29.70 -10.05
C GLU A 326 -1.55 30.37 -8.91
N GLN A 327 -1.18 30.13 -7.65
CA GLN A 327 -1.75 30.85 -6.51
C GLN A 327 -1.49 32.36 -6.60
N LEU A 328 -0.27 32.78 -6.98
CA LEU A 328 0.03 34.18 -7.28
C LEU A 328 -0.84 34.69 -8.45
N CYS A 329 -0.98 33.94 -9.54
CA CYS A 329 -1.86 34.31 -10.67
C CYS A 329 -3.32 34.52 -10.24
N ARG A 330 -3.84 33.68 -9.33
CA ARG A 330 -5.19 33.84 -8.76
C ARG A 330 -5.31 35.10 -7.89
N LEU A 331 -4.27 35.46 -7.14
CA LEU A 331 -4.18 36.72 -6.39
C LEU A 331 -4.09 37.94 -7.34
N PHE A 332 -3.26 37.88 -8.39
CA PHE A 332 -3.20 38.91 -9.44
C PHE A 332 -4.53 39.05 -10.20
N ALA A 333 -5.25 37.96 -10.43
CA ALA A 333 -6.59 37.98 -11.02
C ALA A 333 -7.67 38.59 -10.09
N ALA A 334 -7.38 38.82 -8.80
CA ALA A 334 -8.24 39.57 -7.88
C ALA A 334 -7.96 41.10 -7.89
N ILE A 335 -6.80 41.54 -8.41
CA ILE A 335 -6.41 42.97 -8.52
C ILE A 335 -7.34 43.83 -9.41
N PRO A 336 -8.16 43.33 -10.36
CA PRO A 336 -9.20 44.15 -11.02
C PRO A 336 -10.15 44.88 -10.05
N LYS A 337 -10.27 44.40 -8.80
CA LYS A 337 -11.03 45.06 -7.73
C LYS A 337 -10.37 46.35 -7.17
N LEU A 338 -9.14 46.67 -7.56
CA LEU A 338 -8.40 47.88 -7.16
C LEU A 338 -8.55 49.08 -8.10
N GLY A 339 -9.28 48.95 -9.21
CA GLY A 339 -9.73 50.11 -10.01
C GLY A 339 -8.70 50.80 -10.91
N GLU A 340 -7.50 50.25 -11.08
CA GLU A 340 -6.44 50.79 -11.97
C GLU A 340 -6.28 49.90 -13.23
N PRO A 341 -6.93 50.24 -14.37
CA PRO A 341 -7.06 49.31 -15.49
C PRO A 341 -5.72 49.02 -16.21
N ARG A 342 -4.74 49.93 -16.14
CA ARG A 342 -3.48 49.77 -16.88
C ARG A 342 -2.56 48.76 -16.22
N LEU A 343 -2.48 48.80 -14.89
CA LEU A 343 -1.72 47.82 -14.10
C LEU A 343 -2.33 46.42 -14.21
N VAL A 344 -3.66 46.32 -14.21
CA VAL A 344 -4.39 45.05 -14.43
C VAL A 344 -4.04 44.42 -15.78
N SER A 345 -4.10 45.17 -16.88
CA SER A 345 -3.74 44.66 -18.21
C SER A 345 -2.28 44.22 -18.31
N ALA A 346 -1.35 44.99 -17.73
CA ALA A 346 0.08 44.66 -17.74
C ALA A 346 0.40 43.40 -16.91
N ALA A 347 -0.20 43.28 -15.71
CA ALA A 347 -0.03 42.11 -14.85
C ALA A 347 -0.62 40.84 -15.49
N ASN A 348 -1.84 40.91 -16.04
CA ASN A 348 -2.47 39.78 -16.70
C ASN A 348 -1.68 39.31 -17.94
N LEU A 349 -1.12 40.23 -18.73
CA LEU A 349 -0.31 39.86 -19.89
C LEU A 349 1.01 39.16 -19.47
N GLN A 350 1.70 39.67 -18.45
CA GLN A 350 2.90 39.02 -17.89
C GLN A 350 2.57 37.62 -17.33
N VAL A 351 1.46 37.50 -16.59
CA VAL A 351 0.94 36.23 -16.05
C VAL A 351 0.66 35.22 -17.16
N GLN A 352 -0.05 35.60 -18.22
CA GLN A 352 -0.37 34.71 -19.34
C GLN A 352 0.86 34.32 -20.16
N GLN A 353 1.80 35.25 -20.37
CA GLN A 353 3.07 34.97 -21.03
C GLN A 353 3.96 34.01 -20.23
N LEU A 354 3.98 34.12 -18.90
CA LEU A 354 4.76 33.21 -18.06
C LEU A 354 4.06 31.84 -17.95
N ALA A 355 2.75 31.79 -17.69
CA ALA A 355 1.99 30.53 -17.62
C ALA A 355 2.08 29.72 -18.93
N SER A 356 2.03 30.39 -20.09
CA SER A 356 2.19 29.74 -21.40
C SER A 356 3.64 29.39 -21.76
N LYS A 357 4.66 29.93 -21.07
CA LYS A 357 6.04 29.41 -21.13
C LYS A 357 6.23 28.21 -20.20
N LEU A 358 5.73 28.32 -18.98
CA LEU A 358 5.84 27.28 -17.95
C LEU A 358 5.19 25.95 -18.38
N ARG A 359 4.02 25.99 -19.04
CA ARG A 359 3.39 24.80 -19.68
C ARG A 359 4.17 24.19 -20.86
N ARG A 360 5.26 24.83 -21.32
CA ARG A 360 6.21 24.24 -22.29
C ARG A 360 7.45 23.68 -21.60
N LEU A 361 7.78 24.15 -20.40
CA LEU A 361 8.88 23.65 -19.57
C LEU A 361 8.56 22.34 -18.86
N GLU A 362 7.29 21.93 -18.78
CA GLU A 362 6.89 20.56 -18.38
C GLU A 362 7.41 19.46 -19.36
N LEU A 363 8.07 19.85 -20.46
CA LEU A 363 8.58 18.96 -21.52
C LEU A 363 10.09 19.15 -21.82
N GLN A 364 10.83 19.97 -21.07
CA GLN A 364 12.24 20.31 -21.37
C GLN A 364 13.14 20.35 -20.12
N SER A 365 14.46 20.53 -20.30
CA SER A 365 15.47 20.21 -19.28
C SER A 365 15.55 21.20 -18.10
N CYS A 366 16.12 20.73 -16.99
CA CYS A 366 16.28 21.51 -15.75
C CYS A 366 17.05 22.83 -15.94
N GLU A 367 17.98 22.91 -16.89
CA GLU A 367 18.75 24.14 -17.15
C GLU A 367 17.93 25.21 -17.86
N GLU A 368 16.93 24.82 -18.65
CA GLU A 368 15.99 25.75 -19.29
C GLU A 368 14.95 26.25 -18.29
N ALA A 369 14.49 25.36 -17.40
CA ALA A 369 13.67 25.73 -16.24
C ALA A 369 14.39 26.72 -15.30
N ASN A 370 15.68 26.51 -15.01
CA ASN A 370 16.49 27.45 -14.22
C ASN A 370 16.65 28.83 -14.90
N ARG A 371 16.89 28.87 -16.22
CA ARG A 371 17.03 30.14 -16.96
C ARG A 371 15.73 30.94 -17.02
N GLU A 372 14.57 30.31 -17.20
CA GLU A 372 13.28 31.02 -17.13
C GLU A 372 12.87 31.34 -15.68
N PHE A 373 13.31 30.56 -14.68
CA PHE A 373 13.17 30.95 -13.26
C PHE A 373 13.90 32.27 -12.97
N ASP A 374 15.16 32.42 -13.40
CA ASP A 374 15.89 33.69 -13.28
C ASP A 374 15.20 34.86 -14.01
N SER A 375 14.62 34.58 -15.18
CA SER A 375 13.81 35.54 -15.93
C SER A 375 12.50 35.94 -15.21
N MET A 376 11.89 35.01 -14.45
CA MET A 376 10.76 35.28 -13.55
C MET A 376 11.21 36.15 -12.38
N VAL A 377 12.35 35.86 -11.73
CA VAL A 377 12.86 36.69 -10.63
C VAL A 377 13.07 38.13 -11.06
N HIS A 378 13.65 38.33 -12.25
CA HIS A 378 13.86 39.67 -12.81
C HIS A 378 12.53 40.40 -13.01
N ARG A 379 11.52 39.74 -13.57
CA ARG A 379 10.18 40.32 -13.78
C ARG A 379 9.44 40.61 -12.47
N MET A 380 9.59 39.78 -11.43
CA MET A 380 9.05 40.08 -10.09
C MET A 380 9.70 41.33 -9.47
N ARG A 381 11.01 41.56 -9.69
CA ARG A 381 11.68 42.80 -9.24
C ARG A 381 11.14 44.05 -9.98
N GLN A 382 10.92 43.94 -11.29
CA GLN A 382 10.28 45.01 -12.08
C GLN A 382 8.87 45.32 -11.58
N LEU A 383 8.06 44.27 -11.31
CA LEU A 383 6.70 44.44 -10.79
C LEU A 383 6.69 45.10 -9.41
N GLN A 384 7.62 44.75 -8.53
CA GLN A 384 7.73 45.38 -7.21
C GLN A 384 8.10 46.86 -7.29
N ALA A 385 8.92 47.27 -8.27
CA ALA A 385 9.22 48.69 -8.49
C ALA A 385 7.95 49.46 -8.86
N LEU A 386 7.14 48.95 -9.79
CA LEU A 386 5.85 49.53 -10.17
C LEU A 386 4.84 49.60 -9.00
N LEU A 387 4.93 48.66 -8.05
CA LEU A 387 4.09 48.65 -6.85
C LEU A 387 4.62 49.55 -5.73
N HIS A 388 5.85 50.07 -5.82
CA HIS A 388 6.40 50.99 -4.82
C HIS A 388 5.70 52.36 -4.88
N ASP A 389 5.37 52.82 -6.09
CA ASP A 389 4.77 54.14 -6.34
C ASP A 389 3.26 54.19 -6.09
N LEU A 390 2.64 53.07 -5.74
CA LEU A 390 1.21 53.02 -5.37
C LEU A 390 0.97 53.49 -3.92
N PRO A 391 -0.16 54.18 -3.66
CA PRO A 391 -0.56 54.56 -2.30
C PRO A 391 -0.60 53.36 -1.34
N GLU A 392 -0.08 53.56 -0.12
CA GLU A 392 -0.16 52.58 0.96
C GLU A 392 -1.62 52.31 1.36
N GLY A 393 -1.98 51.03 1.44
CA GLY A 393 -3.29 50.56 1.86
C GLY A 393 -3.28 49.03 2.03
N PRO A 394 -4.25 48.42 2.72
CA PRO A 394 -4.13 47.03 3.19
C PRO A 394 -3.78 46.02 2.11
N LEU A 395 -4.48 46.04 0.97
CA LEU A 395 -4.19 45.10 -0.12
C LEU A 395 -2.87 45.40 -0.85
N VAL A 396 -2.40 46.66 -0.88
CA VAL A 396 -1.06 47.00 -1.39
C VAL A 396 0.01 46.52 -0.42
N HIS A 397 -0.23 46.61 0.89
CA HIS A 397 0.65 46.05 1.93
C HIS A 397 0.71 44.52 1.83
N ASP A 398 -0.42 43.83 1.68
CA ASP A 398 -0.46 42.36 1.56
C ASP A 398 0.22 41.88 0.28
N ILE A 399 0.03 42.58 -0.85
CA ILE A 399 0.75 42.30 -2.10
C ILE A 399 2.26 42.57 -1.94
N LYS A 400 2.65 43.68 -1.30
CA LYS A 400 4.07 43.99 -1.00
C LYS A 400 4.68 42.92 -0.08
N ALA A 401 3.96 42.45 0.94
CA ALA A 401 4.38 41.40 1.86
C ALA A 401 4.52 40.04 1.15
N SER A 402 3.53 39.63 0.34
CA SER A 402 3.62 38.41 -0.47
C SER A 402 4.79 38.45 -1.45
N ILE A 403 5.02 39.57 -2.14
CA ILE A 403 6.15 39.74 -3.06
C ILE A 403 7.49 39.75 -2.30
N TYR A 404 7.54 40.32 -1.10
CA TYR A 404 8.72 40.33 -0.24
C TYR A 404 9.09 38.93 0.27
N LEU A 405 8.10 38.17 0.76
CA LEU A 405 8.26 36.76 1.16
C LEU A 405 8.76 35.90 0.00
N ASN A 406 8.11 36.00 -1.17
CA ASN A 406 8.57 35.31 -2.36
C ASN A 406 9.98 35.77 -2.78
N ARG A 407 10.32 37.06 -2.69
CA ARG A 407 11.68 37.54 -2.97
C ARG A 407 12.73 37.00 -2.00
N MET A 408 12.42 36.84 -0.72
CA MET A 408 13.35 36.25 0.25
C MET A 408 13.66 34.80 -0.11
N GLN A 409 12.62 34.02 -0.41
CA GLN A 409 12.75 32.62 -0.85
C GLN A 409 13.52 32.52 -2.17
N VAL A 410 13.15 33.34 -3.16
CA VAL A 410 13.74 33.33 -4.51
C VAL A 410 15.17 33.85 -4.55
N ALA A 411 15.53 34.90 -3.78
CA ALA A 411 16.90 35.39 -3.70
C ALA A 411 17.83 34.39 -3.01
N THR A 412 17.31 33.62 -2.05
CA THR A 412 18.02 32.48 -1.46
C THR A 412 18.35 31.43 -2.52
N LEU A 413 17.40 31.11 -3.40
CA LEU A 413 17.60 30.14 -4.49
C LEU A 413 18.61 30.61 -5.56
N GLN A 414 18.65 31.90 -5.92
CA GLN A 414 19.59 32.40 -6.94
C GLN A 414 21.06 32.35 -6.52
N LEU A 415 21.37 32.51 -5.23
CA LEU A 415 22.74 32.42 -4.71
C LEU A 415 23.31 30.98 -4.73
N GLN A 416 22.51 29.99 -5.16
CA GLN A 416 22.79 28.57 -5.01
C GLN A 416 22.93 27.83 -6.35
N ALA A 417 23.03 28.54 -7.48
CA ALA A 417 22.80 28.00 -8.83
C ALA A 417 23.90 28.26 -9.89
N ALA A 418 25.06 28.82 -9.53
CA ALA A 418 26.10 29.23 -10.50
C ALA A 418 26.96 28.03 -11.01
N PRO A 419 26.91 27.66 -12.30
CA PRO A 419 27.69 26.54 -12.87
C PRO A 419 29.09 26.98 -13.36
N ARG A 420 29.90 26.02 -13.82
CA ARG A 420 31.15 26.23 -14.57
C ARG A 420 31.03 25.69 -15.99
N GLU A 421 31.61 26.38 -16.96
CA GLU A 421 31.45 26.11 -18.39
C GLU A 421 32.39 25.02 -18.95
N SER A 422 31.88 24.17 -19.85
CA SER A 422 32.58 23.54 -21.00
C SER A 422 31.55 22.79 -21.88
N PRO A 423 31.81 22.53 -23.19
CA PRO A 423 30.77 22.74 -24.21
C PRO A 423 30.21 21.50 -24.96
N GLU A 424 29.10 21.72 -25.67
CA GLU A 424 28.39 20.80 -26.60
C GLU A 424 29.12 20.59 -27.95
N PRO A 425 28.65 19.68 -28.84
CA PRO A 425 27.74 20.13 -29.93
C PRO A 425 26.70 19.12 -30.52
N GLU A 426 25.63 19.66 -31.14
CA GLU A 426 24.86 19.26 -32.37
C GLU A 426 24.39 17.77 -32.56
N ALA A 427 23.08 17.43 -32.69
CA ALA A 427 22.05 17.71 -33.74
C ALA A 427 22.18 16.84 -35.04
N THR A 428 21.14 16.41 -35.81
CA THR A 428 19.70 16.76 -35.98
C THR A 428 18.78 15.50 -35.85
N ALA A 429 17.63 15.14 -36.51
CA ALA A 429 16.87 15.50 -37.74
C ALA A 429 15.33 15.18 -37.64
N GLN A 430 14.61 14.81 -38.72
CA GLN A 430 13.13 14.66 -38.80
C GLN A 430 12.62 13.54 -39.77
N SER A 431 11.34 13.12 -39.64
CA SER A 431 10.47 12.63 -40.76
C SER A 431 8.96 12.59 -40.39
N ASP A 432 8.07 12.73 -41.39
CA ASP A 432 6.61 12.89 -41.23
C ASP A 432 5.76 11.60 -41.39
N GLY A 433 4.47 11.65 -40.99
CA GLY A 433 3.46 10.58 -41.20
C GLY A 433 2.03 11.11 -41.42
N VAL A 434 1.20 10.38 -42.18
CA VAL A 434 -0.06 10.90 -42.79
C VAL A 434 -1.35 10.42 -42.09
N LEU A 435 -2.34 11.33 -41.98
CA LEU A 435 -3.68 11.10 -41.41
C LEU A 435 -4.62 10.26 -42.31
N ARG A 436 -5.60 9.59 -41.68
CA ARG A 436 -6.82 9.05 -42.31
C ARG A 436 -8.08 9.42 -41.51
N ALA A 437 -9.24 9.47 -42.17
CA ALA A 437 -10.50 9.96 -41.62
C ALA A 437 -11.33 8.88 -40.89
N ALA A 438 -12.14 9.32 -39.92
CA ALA A 438 -12.96 8.46 -39.05
C ALA A 438 -14.42 8.30 -39.54
N GLN A 439 -15.09 7.26 -39.03
CA GLN A 439 -16.52 6.98 -39.24
C GLN A 439 -17.40 7.54 -38.08
N PRO A 440 -18.72 7.75 -38.29
CA PRO A 440 -19.59 8.41 -37.32
C PRO A 440 -19.80 7.61 -36.03
N VAL A 441 -20.04 8.35 -34.94
CA VAL A 441 -20.15 7.84 -33.56
C VAL A 441 -21.63 7.58 -33.20
N PRO A 442 -21.97 6.44 -32.54
CA PRO A 442 -23.32 6.20 -32.04
C PRO A 442 -23.66 7.09 -30.84
N ALA A 443 -24.95 7.24 -30.53
CA ALA A 443 -25.43 8.07 -29.42
C ALA A 443 -24.94 7.55 -28.05
N ALA A 444 -24.66 8.47 -27.12
CA ALA A 444 -24.16 8.15 -25.79
C ALA A 444 -25.25 7.60 -24.85
N PRO A 445 -24.91 6.69 -23.91
CA PRO A 445 -25.82 6.23 -22.86
C PRO A 445 -26.13 7.33 -21.84
N ALA A 446 -27.24 7.18 -21.09
CA ALA A 446 -27.76 8.21 -20.21
C ALA A 446 -27.11 8.25 -18.81
N THR A 447 -26.61 7.13 -18.31
CA THR A 447 -25.91 7.03 -17.01
C THR A 447 -24.64 6.16 -17.09
N LEU A 448 -23.81 6.23 -16.05
CA LEU A 448 -22.65 5.34 -15.88
C LEU A 448 -23.07 3.86 -15.76
N ILE A 449 -24.18 3.58 -15.08
CA ILE A 449 -24.69 2.19 -14.93
C ILE A 449 -25.20 1.66 -16.28
N ASP A 450 -25.84 2.48 -17.11
CA ASP A 450 -26.19 2.09 -18.49
C ASP A 450 -24.94 1.77 -19.32
N ALA A 451 -23.89 2.59 -19.19
CA ALA A 451 -22.63 2.42 -19.92
C ALA A 451 -21.88 1.13 -19.50
N LEU A 452 -21.78 0.87 -18.20
CA LEU A 452 -21.20 -0.35 -17.65
C LEU A 452 -22.05 -1.57 -18.03
N SER A 453 -23.37 -1.52 -17.89
CA SER A 453 -24.28 -2.62 -18.26
C SER A 453 -24.20 -2.96 -19.76
N ALA A 454 -24.13 -1.95 -20.63
CA ALA A 454 -23.97 -2.16 -22.07
C ALA A 454 -22.60 -2.75 -22.43
N THR A 455 -21.54 -2.33 -21.72
CA THR A 455 -20.17 -2.84 -21.92
C THR A 455 -20.04 -4.27 -21.40
N TYR A 456 -20.53 -4.56 -20.19
CA TYR A 456 -20.66 -5.92 -19.66
C TYR A 456 -21.44 -6.82 -20.61
N GLY A 457 -22.61 -6.39 -21.08
CA GLY A 457 -23.42 -7.16 -22.03
C GLY A 457 -22.68 -7.50 -23.33
N ALA A 458 -21.89 -6.56 -23.87
CA ALA A 458 -21.07 -6.78 -25.06
C ALA A 458 -19.89 -7.72 -24.80
N VAL A 459 -19.13 -7.49 -23.72
CA VAL A 459 -17.95 -8.30 -23.35
C VAL A 459 -18.35 -9.73 -22.98
N HIS A 460 -19.39 -9.90 -22.16
CA HIS A 460 -19.92 -11.21 -21.78
C HIS A 460 -20.49 -11.98 -22.99
N ALA A 461 -21.23 -11.32 -23.87
CA ALA A 461 -21.73 -11.96 -25.10
C ALA A 461 -20.59 -12.43 -26.01
N GLU A 462 -19.49 -11.67 -26.13
CA GLU A 462 -18.33 -12.09 -26.90
C GLU A 462 -17.49 -13.15 -26.19
N ALA A 463 -17.37 -13.11 -24.86
CA ALA A 463 -16.75 -14.16 -24.05
C ALA A 463 -17.45 -15.51 -24.26
N VAL A 464 -18.77 -15.54 -24.19
CA VAL A 464 -19.59 -16.74 -24.43
C VAL A 464 -19.52 -17.20 -25.89
N ARG A 465 -19.47 -16.27 -26.87
CA ARG A 465 -19.35 -16.61 -28.29
C ARG A 465 -17.98 -17.20 -28.66
N SER A 466 -16.90 -16.68 -28.07
CA SER A 466 -15.52 -17.04 -28.38
C SER A 466 -14.94 -18.15 -27.48
N GLY A 467 -15.52 -18.37 -26.30
CA GLY A 467 -14.94 -19.23 -25.26
C GLY A 467 -13.70 -18.64 -24.59
N CYS A 468 -13.38 -17.36 -24.81
CA CYS A 468 -12.13 -16.74 -24.35
C CYS A 468 -12.14 -16.46 -22.83
N PRO A 469 -11.25 -17.09 -22.03
CA PRO A 469 -11.24 -16.90 -20.57
C PRO A 469 -10.85 -15.48 -20.14
N ARG A 470 -10.06 -14.75 -20.96
CA ARG A 470 -9.70 -13.35 -20.69
C ARG A 470 -10.92 -12.42 -20.80
N LEU A 471 -11.78 -12.63 -21.80
CA LEU A 471 -13.03 -11.87 -21.95
C LEU A 471 -14.05 -12.26 -20.86
N LEU A 472 -14.05 -13.51 -20.41
CA LEU A 472 -14.91 -13.94 -19.30
C LEU A 472 -14.50 -13.23 -18.00
N ARG A 473 -13.21 -13.21 -17.66
CA ARG A 473 -12.71 -12.46 -16.49
C ARG A 473 -12.99 -10.96 -16.62
N ALA A 474 -12.79 -10.35 -17.79
CA ALA A 474 -13.12 -8.94 -18.00
C ALA A 474 -14.63 -8.64 -17.83
N ALA A 475 -15.52 -9.61 -18.05
CA ALA A 475 -16.92 -9.50 -17.72
C ALA A 475 -17.18 -9.63 -16.20
N GLU A 476 -16.48 -10.54 -15.51
CA GLU A 476 -16.53 -10.65 -14.05
C GLU A 476 -16.04 -9.37 -13.35
N ASP A 477 -14.94 -8.78 -13.82
CA ASP A 477 -14.38 -7.51 -13.32
C ASP A 477 -15.36 -6.33 -13.53
N LEU A 478 -16.02 -6.28 -14.70
CA LEU A 478 -17.08 -5.29 -14.99
C LEU A 478 -18.32 -5.48 -14.12
N LEU A 479 -18.66 -6.72 -13.73
CA LEU A 479 -19.77 -7.00 -12.83
C LEU A 479 -19.47 -6.49 -11.41
N CYS A 480 -18.26 -6.74 -10.90
CA CYS A 480 -17.81 -6.20 -9.61
C CYS A 480 -17.82 -4.67 -9.59
N LEU A 481 -17.37 -4.03 -10.68
CA LEU A 481 -17.46 -2.58 -10.84
C LEU A 481 -18.90 -2.03 -10.87
N MET A 482 -19.89 -2.84 -11.25
CA MET A 482 -21.30 -2.46 -11.18
C MET A 482 -21.85 -2.57 -9.76
N ASP A 483 -21.51 -3.63 -9.02
CA ASP A 483 -21.89 -3.79 -7.60
C ASP A 483 -21.29 -2.66 -6.74
N ASP A 484 -19.98 -2.38 -6.90
CA ASP A 484 -19.29 -1.26 -6.23
C ASP A 484 -19.90 0.10 -6.61
N ALA A 485 -20.28 0.29 -7.88
CA ALA A 485 -20.89 1.53 -8.36
C ALA A 485 -22.31 1.73 -7.82
N ASP A 486 -23.11 0.68 -7.59
CA ASP A 486 -24.44 0.81 -6.98
C ASP A 486 -24.33 1.11 -5.47
N GLU A 487 -23.37 0.50 -4.75
CA GLU A 487 -23.10 0.90 -3.36
C GLU A 487 -22.58 2.34 -3.27
N GLN A 488 -21.66 2.74 -4.17
CA GLN A 488 -21.13 4.10 -4.20
C GLN A 488 -22.17 5.13 -4.66
N ALA A 489 -23.11 4.77 -5.54
CA ALA A 489 -24.26 5.58 -5.90
C ALA A 489 -25.24 5.72 -4.73
N ALA A 490 -25.57 4.63 -4.03
CA ALA A 490 -26.42 4.66 -2.84
C ALA A 490 -25.81 5.52 -1.72
N ARG A 491 -24.50 5.38 -1.45
CA ARG A 491 -23.74 6.25 -0.54
C ARG A 491 -23.77 7.71 -0.99
N SER A 492 -23.56 7.98 -2.28
CA SER A 492 -23.60 9.35 -2.83
C SER A 492 -25.00 9.97 -2.77
N TRP A 493 -26.05 9.18 -2.94
CA TRP A 493 -27.44 9.64 -2.83
C TRP A 493 -27.81 9.96 -1.37
N LEU A 494 -27.35 9.12 -0.42
CA LEU A 494 -27.45 9.37 1.02
C LEU A 494 -26.70 10.63 1.49
N LEU A 495 -25.54 10.92 0.91
CA LEU A 495 -24.72 12.09 1.25
C LEU A 495 -25.21 13.39 0.58
N CYS A 496 -25.52 13.36 -0.72
CA CYS A 496 -25.95 14.55 -1.47
C CYS A 496 -27.42 14.92 -1.22
N GLY A 497 -28.26 13.97 -0.77
CA GLY A 497 -29.71 14.11 -0.61
C GLY A 497 -30.21 15.11 0.46
N ARG A 498 -29.35 15.99 0.98
CA ARG A 498 -29.72 17.05 1.95
C ARG A 498 -29.42 18.48 1.53
N GLU A 499 -28.50 18.75 0.59
CA GLU A 499 -28.05 20.13 0.34
C GLU A 499 -28.20 20.65 -1.10
N PHE A 500 -28.37 19.79 -2.11
CA PHE A 500 -28.59 20.24 -3.49
C PHE A 500 -29.86 19.66 -4.12
N GLY A 501 -30.76 20.56 -4.54
CA GLY A 501 -31.87 20.23 -5.42
C GLY A 501 -31.38 19.78 -6.80
N SER A 502 -32.18 18.95 -7.47
CA SER A 502 -31.87 18.32 -8.76
C SER A 502 -31.28 19.26 -9.81
N GLY A 503 -30.02 19.05 -10.21
CA GLY A 503 -29.42 19.87 -11.28
C GLY A 503 -27.91 19.79 -11.54
N ALA A 504 -27.17 18.78 -11.07
CA ALA A 504 -25.73 18.67 -11.29
C ALA A 504 -25.36 17.40 -12.08
N GLY A 505 -25.32 17.51 -13.41
CA GLY A 505 -24.85 16.42 -14.29
C GLY A 505 -23.32 16.44 -14.46
N VAL A 506 -22.70 15.26 -14.47
CA VAL A 506 -21.28 15.10 -14.85
C VAL A 506 -21.09 15.57 -16.29
N SER A 507 -20.00 16.31 -16.57
CA SER A 507 -19.81 16.93 -17.88
C SER A 507 -19.57 15.89 -18.98
N ALA A 508 -20.09 16.16 -20.18
CA ALA A 508 -19.97 15.27 -21.33
C ALA A 508 -18.51 15.00 -21.77
N GLN A 509 -17.55 15.82 -21.33
CA GLN A 509 -16.14 15.64 -21.63
C GLN A 509 -15.55 14.40 -20.94
N GLY A 510 -15.82 14.20 -19.64
CA GLY A 510 -15.29 13.04 -18.89
C GLY A 510 -15.79 11.70 -19.42
N TYR A 511 -17.04 11.66 -19.90
CA TYR A 511 -17.58 10.49 -20.61
C TYR A 511 -16.85 10.19 -21.93
N GLY A 512 -16.44 11.23 -22.67
CA GLY A 512 -15.67 11.05 -23.91
C GLY A 512 -14.28 10.46 -23.66
N GLU A 513 -13.61 10.93 -22.61
CA GLU A 513 -12.27 10.47 -22.21
C GLU A 513 -12.29 9.00 -21.73
N LEU A 514 -13.25 8.64 -20.86
CA LEU A 514 -13.41 7.24 -20.40
C LEU A 514 -13.76 6.29 -21.57
N THR A 515 -14.64 6.73 -22.49
CA THR A 515 -15.03 5.94 -23.68
C THR A 515 -13.85 5.72 -24.63
N ALA A 516 -12.95 6.70 -24.75
CA ALA A 516 -11.74 6.57 -25.56
C ALA A 516 -10.75 5.56 -24.98
N VAL A 517 -10.53 5.59 -23.65
CA VAL A 517 -9.65 4.63 -22.95
C VAL A 517 -10.18 3.19 -23.10
N LEU A 518 -11.47 2.97 -22.86
CA LEU A 518 -12.08 1.64 -23.02
C LEU A 518 -12.05 1.14 -24.47
N ARG A 519 -12.21 2.04 -25.46
CA ARG A 519 -12.06 1.69 -26.87
C ARG A 519 -10.63 1.27 -27.21
N LEU A 520 -9.62 2.03 -26.78
CA LEU A 520 -8.22 1.70 -27.03
C LEU A 520 -7.84 0.33 -26.43
N PHE A 521 -8.35 0.01 -25.23
CA PHE A 521 -8.16 -1.30 -24.59
C PHE A 521 -8.76 -2.46 -25.40
N LEU A 522 -9.99 -2.27 -25.92
CA LEU A 522 -10.68 -3.27 -26.76
C LEU A 522 -10.11 -3.39 -28.18
N GLU A 523 -9.56 -2.29 -28.74
CA GLU A 523 -8.94 -2.29 -30.06
C GLU A 523 -7.54 -2.92 -30.02
N GLY A 524 -6.70 -2.60 -29.02
CA GLY A 524 -5.42 -3.28 -28.80
C GLY A 524 -5.58 -4.78 -28.53
N SER A 525 -6.63 -5.18 -27.81
CA SER A 525 -6.98 -6.59 -27.56
C SER A 525 -7.32 -7.40 -28.82
N ARG A 526 -7.47 -6.77 -30.00
CA ARG A 526 -7.76 -7.45 -31.28
C ARG A 526 -6.53 -7.74 -32.11
N GLU A 527 -5.44 -6.99 -31.97
CA GLU A 527 -4.21 -7.26 -32.75
C GLU A 527 -3.50 -8.50 -32.18
N ASP A 528 -3.38 -8.59 -30.84
CA ASP A 528 -2.91 -9.77 -30.10
C ASP A 528 -3.78 -11.04 -30.30
N ALA A 529 -5.01 -10.91 -30.81
CA ALA A 529 -5.89 -12.05 -31.10
C ALA A 529 -5.58 -12.73 -32.46
N SER A 530 -4.49 -12.33 -33.13
CA SER A 530 -4.06 -12.86 -34.43
C SER A 530 -2.64 -13.47 -34.43
N GLY A 531 -2.04 -13.67 -33.25
CA GLY A 531 -0.76 -14.36 -33.02
C GLY A 531 -0.92 -15.66 -32.26
#